data_AF-A0A8H6BRP2-F1
#
_entry.id   AF-A0A8H6BRP2-F1
#
_cell.length_a   1.000
_cell.length_b   1.000
_cell.length_c   1.000
_cell.angle_alpha   90.00
_cell.angle_beta   90.00
_cell.angle_gamma   90.00
#
_symmetry.space_group_name_H-M   'P 1'
#
loop_
_entity.id
_entity.type
_entity.pdbx_description
1 polymer ?
#
loop_
_entity_poly.entity_id
_entity_poly.type
_entity_poly.pdbx_seq_one_letter_code
_entity_poly.pdbx_strand_id
1 'polypeptide(L)'
;MTSLLSKFYHFLNKYDRYNVKRFGQIPFTGMSNDLPTNLILKPQGEFMDSTTKEKKPVYSIQADNSCDLDTLLSAMGMCMETLLTNPQNEFVKYHKDSGVEFNEPLGNTYNYASYGDFLLRSQLDCYDERLPGNGTFDLKTRASSNIRYNSKSGSLEKNDYQIWRLNGTYESYEHEFRDMIRTGAMLKYLFQARIGQMDGIFIAYHSINTIFGFQYLPLEELDKLFYTRDTISEFPDVSVRNLNEHRLPDKLPSLIGETQFKFSLEIWQKLLQEHILKDLNKEFNNKPTPFRLSVKYDALAHLLRVFVIPATDEEIDVLQSFPERFKRDFAEDENLGEEVFSYVIQMDSCMIDGKIRQYHQLPRDYFKDWQLIYNIKRTSNAPKKYVSNLLRFPDTKISQRLKKVHQLYEKIGSIRKKSWQEKDKKSQVYHPKFKF
;
A
#
# COMPACT_ATOMS: atom_id res chain seq x y z
N MET A 1 -2.13 1.75 3.98
CA MET A 1 -3.22 0.81 3.60
C MET A 1 -2.74 -0.30 2.65
N THR A 2 -2.12 0.02 1.52
CA THR A 2 -1.62 -0.98 0.54
C THR A 2 -0.64 -2.00 1.12
N SER A 3 0.21 -1.59 2.07
CA SER A 3 1.11 -2.48 2.83
C SER A 3 0.36 -3.57 3.60
N LEU A 4 -0.78 -3.23 4.21
CA LEU A 4 -1.62 -4.19 4.93
C LEU A 4 -2.29 -5.16 3.95
N LEU A 5 -2.79 -4.66 2.83
CA LEU A 5 -3.34 -5.48 1.75
C LEU A 5 -2.31 -6.46 1.19
N SER A 6 -1.03 -6.07 1.10
CA SER A 6 0.04 -7.02 0.76
C SER A 6 0.19 -8.13 1.80
N LYS A 7 0.01 -7.85 3.10
CA LYS A 7 0.01 -8.92 4.13
C LYS A 7 -1.20 -9.84 4.00
N PHE A 8 -2.38 -9.30 3.70
CA PHE A 8 -3.56 -10.11 3.40
C PHE A 8 -3.38 -10.95 2.15
N TYR A 9 -2.77 -10.42 1.09
CA TYR A 9 -2.43 -11.18 -0.10
C TYR A 9 -1.54 -12.39 0.22
N HIS A 10 -0.47 -12.16 0.99
CA HIS A 10 0.42 -13.24 1.42
C HIS A 10 -0.30 -14.29 2.26
N PHE A 11 -1.20 -13.84 3.15
CA PHE A 11 -2.02 -14.70 3.99
C PHE A 11 -3.02 -15.54 3.19
N LEU A 12 -3.83 -14.91 2.33
CA LEU A 12 -4.84 -15.56 1.49
C LEU A 12 -4.23 -16.57 0.51
N ASN A 13 -3.01 -16.31 0.04
CA ASN A 13 -2.33 -17.17 -0.92
C ASN A 13 -1.33 -18.14 -0.30
N LYS A 14 -1.26 -18.21 1.05
CA LYS A 14 -0.30 -19.03 1.79
C LYS A 14 1.11 -18.87 1.22
N TYR A 15 1.52 -17.63 1.02
CA TYR A 15 2.77 -17.30 0.34
C TYR A 15 3.96 -17.85 1.14
N ASP A 16 4.88 -18.50 0.41
CA ASP A 16 6.15 -19.00 0.91
C ASP A 16 7.26 -18.59 -0.06
N ARG A 17 8.24 -17.85 0.46
CA ARG A 17 9.40 -17.37 -0.32
C ARG A 17 10.28 -18.48 -0.87
N TYR A 18 10.21 -19.69 -0.30
CA TYR A 18 10.99 -20.85 -0.74
C TYR A 18 10.26 -21.68 -1.80
N ASN A 19 8.95 -21.52 -1.94
CA ASN A 19 8.13 -22.29 -2.86
C ASN A 19 7.35 -21.36 -3.80
N VAL A 20 8.09 -20.67 -4.66
CA VAL A 20 7.54 -19.65 -5.57
C VAL A 20 7.25 -20.27 -6.93
N LYS A 21 6.17 -21.05 -6.99
CA LYS A 21 5.70 -21.63 -8.27
C LYS A 21 4.79 -20.68 -9.05
N ARG A 22 4.06 -19.82 -8.35
CA ARG A 22 3.00 -18.99 -8.95
C ARG A 22 3.52 -17.77 -9.73
N PHE A 23 4.69 -17.22 -9.39
CA PHE A 23 5.22 -15.97 -9.98
C PHE A 23 6.43 -16.17 -10.91
N GLY A 24 6.50 -17.30 -11.63
CA GLY A 24 7.62 -17.57 -12.53
C GLY A 24 8.99 -17.60 -11.83
N GLN A 25 9.06 -18.22 -10.64
CA GLN A 25 10.26 -18.30 -9.79
C GLN A 25 10.81 -16.95 -9.29
N ILE A 26 9.99 -15.90 -9.18
CA ILE A 26 10.41 -14.60 -8.63
C ILE A 26 9.89 -14.45 -7.18
N PRO A 27 10.72 -14.70 -6.14
CA PRO A 27 10.30 -14.48 -4.77
C PRO A 27 10.10 -12.99 -4.49
N PHE A 28 9.02 -12.66 -3.78
CA PHE A 28 8.93 -11.41 -3.06
C PHE A 28 10.05 -11.34 -2.02
N THR A 29 10.79 -10.23 -2.04
CA THR A 29 11.92 -9.97 -1.14
C THR A 29 11.90 -8.51 -0.69
N GLY A 30 12.76 -8.18 0.27
CA GLY A 30 12.95 -6.83 0.76
C GLY A 30 12.12 -6.50 2.00
N MET A 31 12.49 -5.39 2.63
CA MET A 31 12.03 -5.00 3.96
C MET A 31 10.51 -4.92 4.07
N SER A 32 9.81 -4.45 3.04
CA SER A 32 8.34 -4.33 3.07
C SER A 32 7.61 -5.68 3.17
N ASN A 33 8.25 -6.78 2.76
CA ASN A 33 7.69 -8.12 2.87
C ASN A 33 7.99 -8.75 4.23
N ASP A 34 9.22 -8.58 4.74
CA ASP A 34 9.66 -9.20 6.00
C ASP A 34 9.20 -8.44 7.26
N LEU A 35 9.11 -7.12 7.17
CA LEU A 35 8.73 -6.26 8.29
C LEU A 35 7.21 -6.25 8.52
N PRO A 36 6.77 -6.02 9.78
CA PRO A 36 5.38 -5.72 10.06
C PRO A 36 4.93 -4.45 9.33
N THR A 37 3.65 -4.40 9.01
CA THR A 37 2.99 -3.19 8.55
C THR A 37 2.40 -2.45 9.74
N ASN A 38 2.74 -1.17 9.86
CA ASN A 38 2.21 -0.30 10.90
C ASN A 38 1.22 0.70 10.29
N LEU A 39 0.11 0.92 10.99
CA LEU A 39 -0.93 1.89 10.66
C LEU A 39 -1.34 2.60 11.94
N ILE A 40 -1.82 3.84 11.81
CA ILE A 40 -2.38 4.61 12.92
C ILE A 40 -3.88 4.78 12.69
N LEU A 41 -4.67 4.49 13.72
CA LEU A 41 -6.11 4.72 13.71
C LEU A 41 -6.43 5.79 14.74
N LYS A 42 -7.07 6.87 14.26
CA LYS A 42 -7.41 8.04 15.07
C LYS A 42 -8.89 8.39 14.93
N PRO A 43 -9.65 8.59 16.02
CA PRO A 43 -11.02 9.07 15.96
C PRO A 43 -11.06 10.49 15.38
N GLN A 44 -11.92 10.73 14.38
CA GLN A 44 -12.09 12.03 13.73
C GLN A 44 -13.44 12.69 14.01
N GLY A 45 -14.37 11.96 14.62
CA GLY A 45 -15.70 12.48 14.96
C GLY A 45 -16.69 11.37 15.29
N GLU A 46 -17.96 11.75 15.36
CA GLU A 46 -19.09 10.85 15.60
C GLU A 46 -20.01 10.85 14.38
N PHE A 47 -20.46 9.66 13.98
CA PHE A 47 -21.53 9.46 13.01
C PHE A 47 -22.78 8.97 13.74
N MET A 48 -23.94 9.54 13.42
CA MET A 48 -25.21 9.07 13.95
C MET A 48 -25.79 8.03 13.00
N ASP A 49 -25.93 6.79 13.47
CA ASP A 49 -26.54 5.73 12.69
C ASP A 49 -28.03 6.07 12.46
N SER A 50 -28.43 6.20 11.20
CA SER A 50 -29.81 6.52 10.85
C SER A 50 -30.82 5.47 11.31
N THR A 51 -30.38 4.21 11.47
CA THR A 51 -31.24 3.09 11.85
C THR A 51 -31.34 2.94 13.36
N THR A 52 -30.20 2.86 14.05
CA THR A 52 -30.18 2.65 15.51
C THR A 52 -30.28 3.95 16.31
N LYS A 53 -30.10 5.11 15.66
CA LYS A 53 -29.96 6.44 16.29
C LYS A 53 -28.81 6.53 17.30
N GLU A 54 -27.89 5.56 17.29
CA GLU A 54 -26.71 5.56 18.14
C GLU A 54 -25.58 6.37 17.52
N LYS A 55 -24.80 7.03 18.37
CA LYS A 55 -23.57 7.71 17.96
C LYS A 55 -22.42 6.71 17.94
N LYS A 56 -21.79 6.56 16.78
CA LYS A 56 -20.62 5.69 16.59
C LYS A 56 -19.40 6.55 16.24
N PRO A 57 -18.23 6.32 16.85
CA PRO A 57 -17.02 7.04 16.48
C PRO A 57 -16.56 6.65 15.07
N VAL A 58 -16.16 7.65 14.28
CA VAL A 58 -15.56 7.45 12.95
C VAL A 58 -14.04 7.50 13.11
N TYR A 59 -13.36 6.44 12.68
CA TYR A 59 -11.92 6.34 12.69
C TYR A 59 -11.33 6.66 11.33
N SER A 60 -10.29 7.50 11.32
CA SER A 60 -9.39 7.64 10.17
C SER A 60 -8.25 6.63 10.26
N ILE A 61 -7.80 6.14 9.10
CA ILE A 61 -6.68 5.21 8.99
C ILE A 61 -5.57 5.92 8.24
N GLN A 62 -4.41 6.03 8.88
CA GLN A 62 -3.24 6.72 8.35
C GLN A 62 -2.04 5.79 8.30
N ALA A 63 -1.11 6.08 7.39
CA ALA A 63 0.19 5.42 7.37
C ALA A 63 0.99 5.85 8.62
N ASP A 64 1.81 4.94 9.13
CA ASP A 64 2.75 5.24 10.19
C ASP A 64 4.07 5.73 9.58
N ASN A 65 4.30 7.03 9.68
CA ASN A 65 5.44 7.70 9.06
C ASN A 65 6.69 7.70 9.96
N SER A 66 6.65 7.05 11.13
CA SER A 66 7.77 7.05 12.10
C SER A 66 9.07 6.46 11.54
N CYS A 67 8.96 5.59 10.53
CA CYS A 67 10.08 4.95 9.84
C CYS A 67 10.35 5.54 8.46
N ASP A 68 9.55 6.52 8.02
CA ASP A 68 9.65 7.06 6.67
C ASP A 68 10.86 8.00 6.58
N LEU A 69 11.81 7.61 5.75
CA LEU A 69 12.93 8.45 5.38
C LEU A 69 12.62 9.06 4.03
N ASP A 70 12.56 10.39 3.96
CA ASP A 70 12.54 11.07 2.66
C ASP A 70 13.82 10.71 1.90
N THR A 71 13.65 9.98 0.81
CA THR A 71 14.75 9.58 -0.05
C THR A 71 14.79 10.46 -1.29
N LEU A 72 15.97 10.60 -1.87
CA LEU A 72 16.16 11.23 -3.18
C LEU A 72 15.16 10.67 -4.22
N LEU A 73 14.87 9.36 -4.14
CA LEU A 73 13.93 8.68 -5.03
C LEU A 73 12.48 9.20 -4.87
N SER A 74 12.05 9.50 -3.64
CA SER A 74 10.72 10.08 -3.39
C SER A 74 10.59 11.46 -4.03
N ALA A 75 11.63 12.29 -3.90
CA ALA A 75 11.67 13.63 -4.51
C ALA A 75 11.72 13.56 -6.05
N MET A 76 12.49 12.61 -6.61
CA MET A 76 12.49 12.36 -8.05
C MET A 76 11.12 11.90 -8.55
N GLY A 77 10.41 11.08 -7.78
CA GLY A 77 9.05 10.66 -8.09
C GLY A 77 8.11 11.85 -8.31
N MET A 78 8.03 12.75 -7.33
CA MET A 78 7.19 13.96 -7.42
C MET A 78 7.59 14.89 -8.58
N CYS A 79 8.90 15.05 -8.82
CA CYS A 79 9.40 15.87 -9.91
C CYS A 79 8.98 15.30 -11.27
N MET A 80 9.14 13.99 -11.45
CA MET A 80 8.76 13.27 -12.66
C MET A 80 7.24 13.27 -12.87
N GLU A 81 6.46 13.15 -11.79
CA GLU A 81 5.00 13.28 -11.84
C GLU A 81 4.61 14.65 -12.40
N THR A 82 5.14 15.73 -11.80
CA THR A 82 4.90 17.11 -12.27
C THR A 82 5.37 17.32 -13.71
N LEU A 83 6.51 16.74 -14.10
CA LEU A 83 7.04 16.84 -15.47
C LEU A 83 6.11 16.18 -16.51
N LEU A 84 5.51 15.05 -16.15
CA LEU A 84 4.72 14.24 -17.09
C LEU A 84 3.23 14.61 -17.10
N THR A 85 2.75 15.33 -16.10
CA THR A 85 1.34 15.76 -16.02
C THR A 85 1.11 17.23 -16.38
N ASN A 86 2.16 18.06 -16.37
CA ASN A 86 2.06 19.48 -16.73
C ASN A 86 2.62 19.76 -18.13
N PRO A 87 2.04 20.72 -18.86
CA PRO A 87 2.63 21.19 -20.11
C PRO A 87 3.96 21.91 -19.85
N GLN A 88 4.85 21.92 -20.84
CA GLN A 88 6.23 22.42 -20.70
C GLN A 88 6.31 23.85 -20.17
N ASN A 89 5.42 24.74 -20.63
CA ASN A 89 5.35 26.13 -20.19
C ASN A 89 5.00 26.30 -18.70
N GLU A 90 4.23 25.36 -18.13
CA GLU A 90 3.95 25.31 -16.69
C GLU A 90 5.11 24.66 -15.93
N PHE A 91 5.69 23.59 -16.48
CA PHE A 91 6.81 22.90 -15.83
C PHE A 91 8.04 23.81 -15.65
N VAL A 92 8.36 24.64 -16.65
CA VAL A 92 9.51 25.58 -16.58
C VAL A 92 9.40 26.54 -15.39
N LYS A 93 8.18 26.83 -14.92
CA LYS A 93 7.97 27.67 -13.72
C LYS A 93 8.45 27.00 -12.44
N TYR A 94 8.57 25.67 -12.39
CA TYR A 94 9.10 24.93 -11.23
C TYR A 94 10.63 24.88 -11.18
N HIS A 95 11.34 25.42 -12.17
CA HIS A 95 12.80 25.56 -12.11
C HIS A 95 13.20 26.43 -10.92
N LYS A 96 14.30 26.08 -10.25
CA LYS A 96 14.84 26.87 -9.13
C LYS A 96 15.14 28.32 -9.54
N ASP A 97 15.46 28.54 -10.82
CA ASP A 97 15.84 29.84 -11.36
C ASP A 97 14.63 30.70 -11.78
N SER A 98 13.41 30.15 -11.76
CA SER A 98 12.21 30.85 -12.25
C SER A 98 11.77 32.01 -11.34
N GLY A 99 12.16 31.98 -10.06
CA GLY A 99 11.76 32.98 -9.06
C GLY A 99 10.25 33.02 -8.77
N VAL A 100 9.46 32.06 -9.29
CA VAL A 100 8.00 32.02 -9.12
C VAL A 100 7.66 31.36 -7.78
N GLU A 101 7.04 32.13 -6.88
CA GLU A 101 6.43 31.59 -5.66
C GLU A 101 5.04 31.04 -5.97
N PHE A 102 4.90 29.71 -5.90
CA PHE A 102 3.61 29.05 -6.03
C PHE A 102 2.81 29.21 -4.74
N ASN A 103 1.96 30.24 -4.69
CA ASN A 103 1.14 30.58 -3.51
C ASN A 103 -0.09 29.67 -3.35
N GLU A 104 -0.50 28.96 -4.40
CA GLU A 104 -1.59 27.99 -4.35
C GLU A 104 -1.12 26.62 -4.87
N PRO A 105 -1.23 25.53 -4.07
CA PRO A 105 -1.04 24.19 -4.58
C PRO A 105 -2.17 23.85 -5.54
N LEU A 106 -1.81 23.08 -6.56
CA LEU A 106 -2.75 22.47 -7.49
C LEU A 106 -3.84 21.73 -6.71
N GLY A 107 -5.10 21.91 -7.14
CA GLY A 107 -6.23 21.17 -6.57
C GLY A 107 -6.08 19.69 -6.86
N ASN A 108 -5.95 18.87 -5.82
CA ASN A 108 -5.92 17.42 -5.99
C ASN A 108 -7.34 16.90 -6.27
N THR A 109 -7.46 16.02 -7.25
CA THR A 109 -8.70 15.31 -7.52
C THR A 109 -8.70 13.99 -6.77
N TYR A 110 -9.84 13.66 -6.16
CA TYR A 110 -9.99 12.43 -5.38
C TYR A 110 -11.14 11.59 -5.91
N ASN A 111 -10.93 10.28 -5.98
CA ASN A 111 -12.00 9.30 -6.11
C ASN A 111 -12.32 8.70 -4.74
N TYR A 112 -13.60 8.47 -4.48
CA TYR A 112 -14.10 7.88 -3.24
C TYR A 112 -14.85 6.59 -3.56
N ALA A 113 -14.49 5.53 -2.84
CA ALA A 113 -15.16 4.23 -2.94
C ALA A 113 -15.56 3.76 -1.54
N SER A 114 -16.70 3.08 -1.43
CA SER A 114 -17.15 2.48 -0.18
C SER A 114 -17.17 0.96 -0.27
N TYR A 115 -16.76 0.28 0.81
CA TYR A 115 -16.92 -1.16 0.96
C TYR A 115 -17.25 -1.49 2.41
N GLY A 116 -18.42 -2.10 2.63
CA GLY A 116 -18.93 -2.30 4.00
C GLY A 116 -18.93 -0.97 4.74
N ASP A 117 -18.28 -0.95 5.91
CA ASP A 117 -18.16 0.26 6.74
C ASP A 117 -16.91 1.11 6.45
N PHE A 118 -16.13 0.75 5.42
CA PHE A 118 -14.98 1.54 4.99
C PHE A 118 -15.35 2.57 3.92
N LEU A 119 -14.89 3.80 4.12
CA LEU A 119 -14.77 4.81 3.08
C LEU A 119 -13.30 4.91 2.66
N LEU A 120 -13.02 4.57 1.40
CA LEU A 120 -11.72 4.64 0.77
C LEU A 120 -11.61 5.92 -0.04
N ARG A 121 -10.47 6.59 0.08
CA ARG A 121 -10.11 7.79 -0.71
C ARG A 121 -8.84 7.48 -1.49
N SER A 122 -8.87 7.69 -2.80
CA SER A 122 -7.69 7.66 -3.65
C SER A 122 -7.48 9.02 -4.31
N GLN A 123 -6.23 9.49 -4.33
CA GLN A 123 -5.85 10.61 -5.19
C GLN A 123 -5.74 10.10 -6.63
N LEU A 124 -6.16 10.91 -7.59
CA LEU A 124 -6.03 10.61 -9.02
C LEU A 124 -4.89 11.43 -9.61
N ASP A 125 -4.01 10.77 -10.37
CA ASP A 125 -2.85 11.39 -11.00
C ASP A 125 -3.20 11.89 -12.41
N CYS A 126 -3.76 11.00 -13.25
CA CYS A 126 -3.96 11.26 -14.68
C CYS A 126 -5.35 10.84 -15.18
N TYR A 127 -5.77 11.48 -16.28
CA TYR A 127 -6.96 11.14 -17.06
C TYR A 127 -6.65 11.20 -18.56
N ASP A 128 -7.13 10.22 -19.32
CA ASP A 128 -7.08 10.20 -20.79
C ASP A 128 -8.35 9.56 -21.36
N GLU A 129 -9.03 10.26 -22.27
CA GLU A 129 -10.30 9.83 -22.87
C GLU A 129 -10.19 8.59 -23.76
N ARG A 130 -8.97 8.23 -24.19
CA ARG A 130 -8.73 7.08 -25.07
C ARG A 130 -8.70 5.76 -24.30
N LEU A 131 -8.56 5.82 -22.97
CA LEU A 131 -8.58 4.65 -22.12
C LEU A 131 -10.03 4.17 -21.89
N PRO A 132 -10.25 2.85 -21.74
CA PRO A 132 -11.57 2.32 -21.42
C PRO A 132 -12.04 2.79 -20.03
N GLY A 133 -13.26 2.45 -19.63
CA GLY A 133 -13.73 2.69 -18.26
C GLY A 133 -13.96 4.17 -17.94
N ASN A 134 -13.34 4.66 -16.86
CA ASN A 134 -13.46 6.07 -16.44
C ASN A 134 -12.30 6.94 -16.96
N GLY A 135 -11.35 6.34 -17.69
CA GLY A 135 -10.21 7.01 -18.30
C GLY A 135 -9.12 7.42 -17.30
N THR A 136 -9.23 7.02 -16.03
CA THR A 136 -8.29 7.44 -14.99
C THR A 136 -7.21 6.39 -14.78
N PHE A 137 -5.97 6.86 -14.60
CA PHE A 137 -4.83 5.98 -14.37
C PHE A 137 -3.82 6.61 -13.42
N ASP A 138 -3.04 5.76 -12.77
CA ASP A 138 -1.99 6.16 -11.85
C ASP A 138 -0.68 6.37 -12.60
N LEU A 139 0.08 7.41 -12.28
CA LEU A 139 1.41 7.62 -12.84
C LEU A 139 2.46 7.14 -11.84
N LYS A 140 3.38 6.30 -12.30
CA LYS A 140 4.49 5.80 -11.49
C LYS A 140 5.79 5.90 -12.24
N THR A 141 6.87 6.10 -11.50
CA THR A 141 8.19 6.27 -12.08
C THR A 141 9.13 5.22 -11.52
N ARG A 142 9.98 4.72 -12.40
CA ARG A 142 10.94 3.67 -12.09
C ARG A 142 12.33 4.15 -12.45
N ALA A 143 13.04 4.63 -11.43
CA ALA A 143 14.48 4.87 -11.55
C ALA A 143 15.22 3.56 -11.84
N SER A 144 16.21 3.62 -12.73
CA SER A 144 17.05 2.47 -13.06
C SER A 144 17.77 1.89 -11.84
N SER A 145 18.08 0.59 -11.89
CA SER A 145 18.69 -0.18 -10.81
C SER A 145 19.94 0.49 -10.23
N ASN A 146 20.82 1.05 -11.06
CA ASN A 146 22.03 1.75 -10.62
C ASN A 146 21.71 2.94 -9.70
N ILE A 147 20.67 3.73 -9.98
CA ILE A 147 20.28 4.87 -9.13
C ILE A 147 19.67 4.35 -7.83
N ARG A 148 18.83 3.31 -7.88
CA ARG A 148 18.16 2.78 -6.69
C ARG A 148 19.17 2.16 -5.71
N TYR A 149 20.09 1.34 -6.21
CA TYR A 149 21.11 0.68 -5.39
C TYR A 149 22.26 1.60 -5.00
N ASN A 150 22.54 2.66 -5.77
CA ASN A 150 23.62 3.60 -5.52
C ASN A 150 23.14 5.00 -5.11
N SER A 151 21.90 5.14 -4.64
CA SER A 151 21.26 6.42 -4.27
C SER A 151 22.00 7.22 -3.20
N LYS A 152 23.00 6.63 -2.55
CA LYS A 152 23.83 7.23 -1.51
C LYS A 152 25.20 7.71 -2.00
N SER A 153 25.60 7.41 -3.23
CA SER A 153 26.89 7.86 -3.77
C SER A 153 26.79 9.25 -4.39
N GLY A 154 27.78 10.09 -4.15
CA GLY A 154 27.88 11.45 -4.74
C GLY A 154 28.22 11.47 -6.23
N SER A 155 28.40 10.31 -6.87
CA SER A 155 28.74 10.16 -8.29
C SER A 155 27.55 9.78 -9.18
N LEU A 156 26.32 9.99 -8.71
CA LEU A 156 25.09 9.61 -9.43
C LEU A 156 24.97 10.24 -10.82
N GLU A 157 25.52 11.44 -11.02
CA GLU A 157 25.53 12.19 -12.28
C GLU A 157 26.43 11.57 -13.37
N LYS A 158 27.43 10.78 -12.98
CA LYS A 158 28.38 10.10 -13.89
C LYS A 158 28.03 8.62 -14.06
N ASN A 159 26.79 8.34 -14.45
CA ASN A 159 26.32 6.97 -14.64
C ASN A 159 25.89 6.73 -16.09
N ASP A 160 26.50 5.71 -16.71
CA ASP A 160 26.23 5.30 -18.09
C ASP A 160 25.23 4.15 -18.21
N TYR A 161 24.61 3.71 -17.11
CA TYR A 161 23.61 2.65 -17.15
C TYR A 161 22.38 3.11 -17.93
N GLN A 162 22.05 2.37 -18.98
CA GLN A 162 20.88 2.62 -19.82
C GLN A 162 20.07 1.34 -20.02
N ILE A 163 18.76 1.48 -20.11
CA ILE A 163 17.89 0.37 -20.52
C ILE A 163 17.82 0.41 -22.05
N TRP A 164 18.60 -0.42 -22.73
CA TRP A 164 18.71 -0.43 -24.20
C TRP A 164 18.25 -1.75 -24.84
N ARG A 165 17.98 -2.78 -24.03
CA ARG A 165 17.49 -4.08 -24.49
C ARG A 165 16.22 -4.51 -23.77
N LEU A 166 15.40 -5.34 -24.43
CA LEU A 166 14.19 -5.87 -23.83
C LEU A 166 14.50 -6.93 -22.77
N ASN A 167 15.36 -7.91 -23.11
CA ASN A 167 15.62 -9.08 -22.28
C ASN A 167 17.07 -9.10 -21.78
N GLY A 168 17.31 -9.76 -20.65
CA GLY A 168 18.65 -9.94 -20.08
C GLY A 168 18.73 -9.64 -18.58
N THR A 169 19.90 -9.87 -18.00
CA THR A 169 20.13 -9.75 -16.54
C THR A 169 20.46 -8.34 -16.07
N TYR A 170 20.93 -7.46 -16.96
CA TYR A 170 21.30 -6.08 -16.68
C TYR A 170 20.85 -5.19 -17.83
N GLU A 171 20.73 -3.88 -17.62
CA GLU A 171 20.46 -2.90 -18.70
C GLU A 171 19.25 -3.25 -19.56
N SER A 172 18.32 -4.02 -18.99
CA SER A 172 17.20 -4.61 -19.68
C SER A 172 15.89 -4.22 -19.02
N TYR A 173 14.87 -4.07 -19.85
CA TYR A 173 13.50 -3.88 -19.38
C TYR A 173 13.05 -5.07 -18.52
N GLU A 174 13.36 -6.31 -18.94
CA GLU A 174 13.04 -7.54 -18.20
C GLU A 174 13.59 -7.50 -16.77
N HIS A 175 14.84 -7.06 -16.58
CA HIS A 175 15.43 -6.95 -15.25
C HIS A 175 14.66 -5.98 -14.36
N GLU A 176 14.35 -4.78 -14.87
CA GLU A 176 13.61 -3.77 -14.10
C GLU A 176 12.18 -4.22 -13.79
N PHE A 177 11.50 -4.85 -14.75
CA PHE A 177 10.16 -5.38 -14.59
C PHE A 177 10.12 -6.50 -13.53
N ARG A 178 11.01 -7.49 -13.64
CA ARG A 178 11.13 -8.59 -12.66
C ARG A 178 11.48 -8.06 -11.28
N ASP A 179 12.31 -7.02 -11.20
CA ASP A 179 12.65 -6.40 -9.93
C ASP A 179 11.47 -5.65 -9.30
N MET A 180 10.57 -5.05 -10.07
CA MET A 180 9.32 -4.44 -9.55
C MET A 180 8.39 -5.50 -8.96
N ILE A 181 8.31 -6.68 -9.57
CA ILE A 181 7.56 -7.83 -9.02
C ILE A 181 8.23 -8.27 -7.72
N ARG A 182 9.53 -8.55 -7.78
CA ARG A 182 10.35 -9.05 -6.66
C ARG A 182 10.28 -8.15 -5.43
N THR A 183 10.25 -6.83 -5.62
CA THR A 183 10.18 -5.85 -4.52
C THR A 183 8.77 -5.60 -4.00
N GLY A 184 7.75 -6.18 -4.64
CA GLY A 184 6.34 -5.98 -4.31
C GLY A 184 5.76 -4.65 -4.78
N ALA A 185 6.48 -3.89 -5.62
CA ALA A 185 6.00 -2.62 -6.18
C ALA A 185 4.77 -2.85 -7.06
N MET A 186 4.80 -3.85 -7.95
CA MET A 186 3.65 -4.20 -8.81
C MET A 186 2.41 -4.57 -8.00
N LEU A 187 2.59 -5.29 -6.89
CA LEU A 187 1.47 -5.68 -6.02
C LEU A 187 0.87 -4.45 -5.31
N LYS A 188 1.69 -3.46 -4.97
CA LYS A 188 1.18 -2.18 -4.44
C LYS A 188 0.40 -1.41 -5.50
N TYR A 189 0.93 -1.33 -6.72
CA TYR A 189 0.27 -0.63 -7.81
C TYR A 189 -1.09 -1.26 -8.14
N LEU A 190 -1.17 -2.59 -8.15
CA LEU A 190 -2.43 -3.33 -8.26
C LEU A 190 -3.45 -2.86 -7.23
N PHE A 191 -3.07 -2.77 -5.95
CA PHE A 191 -3.99 -2.31 -4.90
C PHE A 191 -4.33 -0.82 -5.03
N GLN A 192 -3.40 0.02 -5.48
CA GLN A 192 -3.68 1.45 -5.72
C GLN A 192 -4.69 1.63 -6.84
N ALA A 193 -4.50 0.98 -7.98
CA ALA A 193 -5.46 1.01 -9.08
C ALA A 193 -6.83 0.50 -8.65
N ARG A 194 -6.88 -0.60 -7.89
CA ARG A 194 -8.14 -1.17 -7.41
C ARG A 194 -8.88 -0.26 -6.42
N ILE A 195 -8.17 0.33 -5.45
CA ILE A 195 -8.76 1.28 -4.49
C ILE A 195 -9.24 2.54 -5.20
N GLY A 196 -8.44 3.02 -6.17
CA GLY A 196 -8.74 4.21 -6.95
C GLY A 196 -9.78 4.03 -8.05
N GLN A 197 -10.20 2.79 -8.34
CA GLN A 197 -10.99 2.43 -9.52
C GLN A 197 -10.37 2.99 -10.81
N MET A 198 -9.06 2.82 -10.93
CA MET A 198 -8.27 3.25 -12.08
C MET A 198 -8.17 2.11 -13.09
N ASP A 199 -8.11 2.45 -14.37
CA ASP A 199 -8.02 1.48 -15.47
C ASP A 199 -6.66 0.79 -15.55
N GLY A 200 -5.62 1.44 -15.01
CA GLY A 200 -4.27 0.90 -15.02
C GLY A 200 -3.22 1.83 -14.42
N ILE A 201 -1.97 1.47 -14.66
CA ILE A 201 -0.78 2.15 -14.15
C ILE A 201 0.12 2.49 -15.33
N PHE A 202 0.53 3.74 -15.44
CA PHE A 202 1.51 4.19 -16.41
C PHE A 202 2.88 4.32 -15.75
N ILE A 203 3.87 3.59 -16.24
CA ILE A 203 5.22 3.52 -15.66
C ILE A 203 6.21 4.21 -16.60
N ALA A 204 6.89 5.24 -16.10
CA ALA A 204 8.01 5.88 -16.78
C ALA A 204 9.35 5.30 -16.26
N TYR A 205 10.12 4.68 -17.13
CA TYR A 205 11.47 4.19 -16.83
C TYR A 205 12.49 5.27 -17.11
N HIS A 206 13.31 5.62 -16.12
CA HIS A 206 14.21 6.76 -16.26
C HIS A 206 15.53 6.61 -15.50
N SER A 207 16.52 7.38 -15.94
CA SER A 207 17.68 7.76 -15.16
C SER A 207 17.53 9.19 -14.63
N ILE A 208 18.61 9.79 -14.13
CA ILE A 208 18.64 11.22 -13.80
C ILE A 208 18.62 12.07 -15.08
N ASN A 209 19.23 11.58 -16.16
CA ASN A 209 19.49 12.36 -17.37
C ASN A 209 18.51 12.05 -18.51
N THR A 210 17.87 10.87 -18.51
CA THR A 210 17.13 10.38 -19.67
C THR A 210 15.95 9.50 -19.27
N ILE A 211 14.82 9.66 -19.95
CA ILE A 211 13.70 8.72 -19.91
C ILE A 211 13.96 7.64 -20.97
N PHE A 212 13.97 6.37 -20.54
CA PHE A 212 14.24 5.24 -21.42
C PHE A 212 13.00 4.77 -22.18
N GLY A 213 11.83 4.89 -21.56
CA GLY A 213 10.59 4.45 -22.16
C GLY A 213 9.44 4.47 -21.18
N PHE A 214 8.27 4.19 -21.72
CA PHE A 214 7.02 4.17 -20.98
C PHE A 214 6.33 2.82 -21.15
N GLN A 215 5.59 2.42 -20.12
CA GLN A 215 4.75 1.23 -20.17
C GLN A 215 3.41 1.54 -19.53
N TYR A 216 2.33 1.24 -20.25
CA TYR A 216 1.01 1.18 -19.66
C TYR A 216 0.69 -0.26 -19.26
N LEU A 217 0.28 -0.46 -18.01
CA LEU A 217 -0.16 -1.74 -17.45
C LEU A 217 -1.63 -1.63 -17.05
N PRO A 218 -2.55 -2.20 -17.84
CA PRO A 218 -3.96 -2.32 -17.45
C PRO A 218 -4.10 -3.10 -16.13
N LEU A 219 -5.14 -2.79 -15.35
CA LEU A 219 -5.45 -3.50 -14.11
C LEU A 219 -5.60 -5.01 -14.34
N GLU A 220 -6.19 -5.41 -15.47
CA GLU A 220 -6.37 -6.81 -15.87
C GLU A 220 -5.03 -7.55 -16.05
N GLU A 221 -4.00 -6.87 -16.58
CA GLU A 221 -2.67 -7.47 -16.75
C GLU A 221 -1.95 -7.64 -15.41
N LEU A 222 -2.16 -6.70 -14.48
CA LEU A 222 -1.69 -6.87 -13.10
C LEU A 222 -2.42 -8.03 -12.41
N ASP A 223 -3.71 -8.21 -12.67
CA ASP A 223 -4.47 -9.34 -12.12
C ASP A 223 -3.98 -10.68 -12.66
N LYS A 224 -3.73 -10.77 -13.97
CA LYS A 224 -3.11 -11.95 -14.59
C LYS A 224 -1.76 -12.26 -13.94
N LEU A 225 -0.96 -11.24 -13.62
CA LEU A 225 0.34 -11.43 -12.99
C LEU A 225 0.24 -12.06 -11.58
N PHE A 226 -0.78 -11.72 -10.79
CA PHE A 226 -0.87 -12.15 -9.38
C PHE A 226 -1.89 -13.25 -9.09
N TYR A 227 -2.88 -13.44 -9.97
CA TYR A 227 -4.00 -14.36 -9.74
C TYR A 227 -4.11 -15.47 -10.80
N THR A 228 -3.13 -15.59 -11.69
CA THR A 228 -3.01 -16.77 -12.55
C THR A 228 -2.37 -17.94 -11.77
N ARG A 229 -2.87 -19.15 -12.01
CA ARG A 229 -2.33 -20.37 -11.38
C ARG A 229 -1.09 -20.91 -12.09
N ASP A 230 -1.17 -20.97 -13.41
CA ASP A 230 -0.18 -21.60 -14.26
C ASP A 230 0.87 -20.56 -14.68
N THR A 231 2.09 -21.00 -14.94
CA THR A 231 3.02 -20.15 -15.69
C THR A 231 2.39 -19.84 -17.05
N ILE A 232 2.52 -18.60 -17.52
CA ILE A 232 1.95 -18.04 -18.78
C ILE A 232 2.10 -18.98 -20.02
N SER A 233 2.90 -20.03 -19.94
CA SER A 233 3.14 -21.06 -20.95
C SER A 233 2.03 -22.12 -21.16
N GLU A 234 1.08 -22.29 -20.25
CA GLU A 234 0.03 -23.30 -20.41
C GLU A 234 -1.30 -22.64 -20.80
N PHE A 235 -1.57 -22.55 -22.11
CA PHE A 235 -2.91 -22.22 -22.58
C PHE A 235 -3.86 -23.35 -22.14
N PRO A 236 -4.93 -23.06 -21.40
CA PRO A 236 -5.90 -24.08 -21.06
C PRO A 236 -6.56 -24.59 -22.34
N ASP A 237 -6.71 -25.92 -22.45
CA ASP A 237 -7.38 -26.59 -23.56
C ASP A 237 -8.90 -26.32 -23.48
N VAL A 238 -9.31 -25.11 -23.86
CA VAL A 238 -10.71 -24.67 -23.79
C VAL A 238 -11.41 -25.05 -25.08
N SER A 239 -12.32 -26.03 -25.01
CA SER A 239 -13.15 -26.40 -26.15
C SER A 239 -13.98 -25.20 -26.61
N VAL A 240 -13.87 -24.83 -27.89
CA VAL A 240 -14.54 -23.67 -28.53
C VAL A 240 -16.06 -23.62 -28.26
N ARG A 241 -16.69 -24.79 -28.05
CA ARG A 241 -18.13 -24.94 -27.79
C ARG A 241 -18.60 -24.42 -26.42
N ASN A 242 -17.70 -24.22 -25.46
CA ASN A 242 -18.00 -23.74 -24.11
C ASN A 242 -17.61 -22.27 -23.88
N LEU A 243 -17.15 -21.57 -24.92
CA LEU A 243 -16.80 -20.16 -24.84
C LEU A 243 -18.06 -19.30 -24.68
N ASN A 244 -18.13 -18.56 -23.59
CA ASN A 244 -19.12 -17.52 -23.36
C ASN A 244 -18.36 -16.21 -23.15
N GLU A 245 -18.77 -15.14 -23.82
CA GLU A 245 -18.16 -13.80 -23.72
C GLU A 245 -18.07 -13.28 -22.27
N HIS A 246 -19.00 -13.73 -21.41
CA HIS A 246 -19.06 -13.40 -19.99
C HIS A 246 -18.19 -14.32 -19.11
N ARG A 247 -17.62 -15.39 -19.67
CA ARG A 247 -16.78 -16.39 -18.99
C ARG A 247 -15.49 -16.69 -19.76
N LEU A 248 -14.90 -15.66 -20.38
CA LEU A 248 -13.62 -15.80 -21.05
C LEU A 248 -12.53 -16.14 -20.03
N PRO A 249 -11.67 -17.15 -20.25
CA PRO A 249 -10.61 -17.53 -19.32
C PRO A 249 -9.76 -16.34 -18.82
N ASP A 250 -9.57 -15.34 -19.68
CA ASP A 250 -8.77 -14.14 -19.41
C ASP A 250 -9.33 -13.21 -18.32
N LYS A 251 -10.64 -13.27 -18.02
CA LYS A 251 -11.27 -12.44 -16.97
C LYS A 251 -11.32 -13.14 -15.61
N LEU A 252 -10.98 -14.43 -15.54
CA LEU A 252 -10.97 -15.19 -14.28
C LEU A 252 -9.95 -14.62 -13.26
N PRO A 253 -8.70 -14.25 -13.64
CA PRO A 253 -7.77 -13.62 -12.71
C PRO A 253 -8.32 -12.34 -12.08
N SER A 254 -9.01 -11.50 -12.85
CA SER A 254 -9.64 -10.28 -12.33
C SER A 254 -10.78 -10.57 -11.37
N LEU A 255 -11.63 -11.56 -11.67
CA LEU A 255 -12.68 -12.01 -10.75
C LEU A 255 -12.09 -12.52 -9.42
N ILE A 256 -11.01 -13.30 -9.49
CA ILE A 256 -10.29 -13.81 -8.32
C ILE A 256 -9.69 -12.64 -7.52
N GLY A 257 -9.03 -11.71 -8.20
CA GLY A 257 -8.39 -10.56 -7.58
C GLY A 257 -9.38 -9.65 -6.86
N GLU A 258 -10.52 -9.38 -7.49
CA GLU A 258 -11.61 -8.63 -6.87
C GLU A 258 -12.17 -9.37 -5.65
N THR A 259 -12.39 -10.67 -5.75
CA THR A 259 -12.91 -11.49 -4.65
C THR A 259 -11.96 -11.54 -3.46
N GLN A 260 -10.64 -11.73 -3.70
CA GLN A 260 -9.66 -11.70 -2.61
C GLN A 260 -9.49 -10.30 -2.00
N PHE A 261 -9.65 -9.25 -2.80
CA PHE A 261 -9.66 -7.88 -2.27
C PHE A 261 -10.86 -7.66 -1.33
N LYS A 262 -12.06 -8.13 -1.72
CA LYS A 262 -13.26 -8.13 -0.87
C LYS A 262 -13.02 -8.86 0.44
N PHE A 263 -12.49 -10.09 0.40
CA PHE A 263 -12.11 -10.83 1.59
C PHE A 263 -11.13 -10.09 2.50
N SER A 264 -10.15 -9.39 1.93
CA SER A 264 -9.18 -8.62 2.70
C SER A 264 -9.85 -7.51 3.50
N LEU A 265 -10.83 -6.82 2.90
CA LEU A 265 -11.61 -5.78 3.57
C LEU A 265 -12.59 -6.37 4.59
N GLU A 266 -13.22 -7.52 4.31
CA GLU A 266 -14.10 -8.20 5.26
C GLU A 266 -13.36 -8.68 6.51
N ILE A 267 -12.21 -9.34 6.32
CA ILE A 267 -11.36 -9.77 7.44
C ILE A 267 -10.97 -8.55 8.28
N TRP A 268 -10.63 -7.44 7.63
CA TRP A 268 -10.25 -6.22 8.31
C TRP A 268 -11.42 -5.58 9.07
N GLN A 269 -12.60 -5.49 8.45
CA GLN A 269 -13.81 -4.96 9.09
C GLN A 269 -14.16 -5.78 10.32
N LYS A 270 -14.21 -7.11 10.17
CA LYS A 270 -14.51 -8.03 11.27
C LYS A 270 -13.51 -7.89 12.42
N LEU A 271 -12.22 -7.84 12.10
CA LEU A 271 -11.15 -7.63 13.09
C LEU A 271 -11.33 -6.31 13.85
N LEU A 272 -11.63 -5.20 13.16
CA LEU A 272 -11.83 -3.91 13.80
C LEU A 272 -13.08 -3.89 14.67
N GLN A 273 -14.22 -4.30 14.15
CA GLN A 273 -15.52 -4.10 14.79
C GLN A 273 -15.82 -5.15 15.86
N GLU A 274 -15.63 -6.43 15.56
CA GLU A 274 -16.04 -7.52 16.45
C GLU A 274 -15.00 -7.81 17.54
N HIS A 275 -13.75 -7.39 17.33
CA HIS A 275 -12.64 -7.68 18.23
C HIS A 275 -11.97 -6.42 18.79
N ILE A 276 -11.25 -5.65 17.97
CA ILE A 276 -10.37 -4.56 18.44
C ILE A 276 -11.18 -3.47 19.14
N LEU A 277 -12.17 -2.88 18.47
CA LEU A 277 -12.96 -1.79 19.02
C LEU A 277 -13.81 -2.26 20.21
N LYS A 278 -14.32 -3.50 20.18
CA LYS A 278 -15.07 -4.09 21.28
C LYS A 278 -14.22 -4.23 22.54
N ASP A 279 -12.98 -4.71 22.39
CA ASP A 279 -12.03 -4.88 23.48
C ASP A 279 -11.56 -3.52 24.02
N LEU A 280 -11.22 -2.57 23.15
CA LEU A 280 -10.83 -1.21 23.53
C LEU A 280 -11.97 -0.48 24.26
N ASN A 281 -13.20 -0.56 23.75
CA ASN A 281 -14.36 0.07 24.39
C ASN A 281 -14.62 -0.50 25.79
N LYS A 282 -14.36 -1.79 26.01
CA LYS A 282 -14.50 -2.43 27.32
C LYS A 282 -13.43 -1.95 28.31
N GLU A 283 -12.19 -1.78 27.86
CA GLU A 283 -11.07 -1.36 28.70
C GLU A 283 -11.11 0.14 29.01
N PHE A 284 -11.40 0.97 28.01
CA PHE A 284 -11.39 2.43 28.12
C PHE A 284 -12.79 3.05 28.36
N ASN A 285 -13.74 2.29 28.90
CA ASN A 285 -15.09 2.76 29.26
C ASN A 285 -15.82 3.51 28.12
N ASN A 286 -15.85 2.91 26.92
CA ASN A 286 -16.45 3.44 25.69
C ASN A 286 -15.89 4.79 25.22
N LYS A 287 -14.70 5.19 25.67
CA LYS A 287 -14.01 6.36 25.12
C LYS A 287 -13.35 5.97 23.79
N PRO A 288 -13.54 6.75 22.72
CA PRO A 288 -12.83 6.53 21.45
C PRO A 288 -11.33 6.72 21.64
N THR A 289 -10.58 5.62 21.69
CA THR A 289 -9.13 5.64 21.91
C THR A 289 -8.38 5.55 20.58
N PRO A 290 -7.39 6.42 20.31
CA PRO A 290 -6.46 6.23 19.21
C PRO A 290 -5.56 5.01 19.44
N PHE A 291 -5.11 4.36 18.37
CA PHE A 291 -4.20 3.24 18.51
C PHE A 291 -3.32 3.03 17.29
N ARG A 292 -2.14 2.45 17.54
CA ARG A 292 -1.22 1.95 16.52
C ARG A 292 -1.50 0.47 16.27
N LEU A 293 -1.74 0.13 15.02
CA LEU A 293 -1.98 -1.23 14.54
C LEU A 293 -0.73 -1.76 13.83
N SER A 294 -0.17 -2.86 14.34
CA SER A 294 0.97 -3.55 13.73
C SER A 294 0.55 -4.95 13.27
N VAL A 295 0.69 -5.23 11.97
CA VAL A 295 0.27 -6.51 11.36
C VAL A 295 1.45 -7.22 10.70
N LYS A 296 1.63 -8.50 11.03
CA LYS A 296 2.62 -9.35 10.39
C LYS A 296 2.04 -10.69 9.97
N TYR A 297 2.37 -11.10 8.75
CA TYR A 297 2.15 -12.46 8.29
C TYR A 297 3.31 -13.36 8.71
N ASP A 298 3.00 -14.43 9.43
CA ASP A 298 3.93 -15.47 9.85
C ASP A 298 3.91 -16.59 8.81
N ALA A 299 4.91 -16.61 7.93
CA ALA A 299 4.96 -17.55 6.81
C ALA A 299 5.16 -19.02 7.26
N LEU A 300 5.76 -19.26 8.43
CA LEU A 300 5.98 -20.63 8.93
C LEU A 300 4.70 -21.22 9.51
N ALA A 301 3.99 -20.43 10.31
CA ALA A 301 2.75 -20.86 10.95
C ALA A 301 1.49 -20.58 10.11
N HIS A 302 1.63 -19.86 8.98
CA HIS A 302 0.55 -19.42 8.10
C HIS A 302 -0.60 -18.70 8.83
N LEU A 303 -0.23 -17.79 9.72
CA LEU A 303 -1.17 -17.00 10.51
C LEU A 303 -0.84 -15.51 10.39
N LEU A 304 -1.86 -14.67 10.61
CA LEU A 304 -1.68 -13.23 10.71
C LEU A 304 -1.63 -12.84 12.19
N ARG A 305 -0.52 -12.24 12.61
CA ARG A 305 -0.37 -11.65 13.95
C ARG A 305 -0.71 -10.18 13.87
N VAL A 306 -1.61 -9.75 14.74
CA VAL A 306 -2.05 -8.37 14.84
C VAL A 306 -1.79 -7.89 16.26
N PHE A 307 -1.11 -6.76 16.39
CA PHE A 307 -0.86 -6.10 17.65
C PHE A 307 -1.52 -4.73 17.62
N VAL A 308 -2.24 -4.40 18.69
CA VAL A 308 -2.88 -3.11 18.89
C VAL A 308 -2.26 -2.49 20.12
N ILE A 309 -1.69 -1.31 19.93
CA ILE A 309 -1.03 -0.52 20.96
C ILE A 309 -1.88 0.75 21.10
N PRO A 310 -2.71 0.87 22.16
CA PRO A 310 -3.39 2.12 22.47
C PRO A 310 -2.37 3.26 22.58
N ALA A 311 -2.72 4.43 22.07
CA ALA A 311 -1.84 5.59 22.09
C ALA A 311 -2.67 6.87 22.29
N THR A 312 -2.07 7.87 22.91
CA THR A 312 -2.62 9.21 23.02
C THR A 312 -2.44 9.98 21.71
N ASP A 313 -3.22 11.05 21.53
CA ASP A 313 -3.06 11.94 20.37
C ASP A 313 -1.66 12.59 20.33
N GLU A 314 -1.09 12.92 21.49
CA GLU A 314 0.25 13.49 21.60
C GLU A 314 1.33 12.50 21.16
N GLU A 315 1.23 11.22 21.56
CA GLU A 315 2.14 10.16 21.12
C GLU A 315 2.04 9.91 19.62
N ILE A 316 0.83 9.91 19.06
CA ILE A 316 0.62 9.81 17.61
C ILE A 316 1.24 11.00 16.89
N ASP A 317 1.05 12.22 17.40
CA ASP A 317 1.62 13.42 16.80
C ASP A 317 3.15 13.39 16.84
N VAL A 318 3.74 12.81 17.90
CA VAL A 318 5.18 12.53 17.97
C VAL A 318 5.61 11.49 16.94
N LEU A 319 4.87 10.38 16.79
CA LEU A 319 5.16 9.34 15.77
C LEU A 319 5.03 9.87 14.34
N GLN A 320 4.13 10.83 14.12
CA GLN A 320 3.87 11.48 12.82
C GLN A 320 4.71 12.72 12.58
N SER A 321 5.36 13.25 13.62
CA SER A 321 6.40 14.28 13.47
C SER A 321 7.64 13.61 12.87
N PHE A 322 8.13 14.19 11.77
CA PHE A 322 9.37 13.78 11.13
C PHE A 322 10.51 13.80 12.18
N PRO A 323 11.54 12.95 12.09
CA PRO A 323 12.30 12.50 13.25
C PRO A 323 13.29 13.55 13.79
N GLU A 324 12.80 14.67 14.32
CA GLU A 324 13.55 15.52 15.27
C GLU A 324 13.81 14.78 16.60
N ARG A 325 13.19 13.61 16.81
CA ARG A 325 13.41 12.75 17.98
C ARG A 325 14.02 11.39 17.61
N PHE A 326 15.23 11.39 17.06
CA PHE A 326 16.19 10.31 17.33
C PHE A 326 16.72 10.40 18.78
N LYS A 327 15.84 10.54 19.78
CA LYS A 327 16.22 10.14 21.14
C LYS A 327 16.14 8.63 21.18
N ARG A 328 17.27 8.00 21.47
CA ARG A 328 17.50 6.56 21.53
C ARG A 328 16.83 5.91 22.76
N ASP A 329 15.75 6.49 23.26
CA ASP A 329 15.24 6.17 24.59
C ASP A 329 13.91 5.40 24.54
N PHE A 330 13.48 4.91 23.37
CA PHE A 330 12.44 3.86 23.32
C PHE A 330 12.88 2.56 24.00
N ALA A 331 14.18 2.41 24.31
CA ALA A 331 14.70 1.35 25.16
C ALA A 331 14.64 1.70 26.67
N GLU A 332 14.42 2.97 27.04
CA GLU A 332 14.32 3.45 28.42
C GLU A 332 12.89 3.79 28.84
N ASP A 333 11.94 3.96 27.90
CA ASP A 333 10.51 3.97 28.22
C ASP A 333 10.03 2.53 28.56
N GLU A 334 10.33 2.09 29.77
CA GLU A 334 9.69 0.94 30.44
C GLU A 334 8.17 1.12 30.61
N ASN A 335 7.62 2.29 30.23
CA ASN A 335 6.21 2.69 30.36
C ASN A 335 5.42 2.70 29.03
N LEU A 336 5.92 2.11 27.94
CA LEU A 336 5.14 1.93 26.70
C LEU A 336 4.03 0.87 26.90
N GLY A 337 2.95 1.32 27.55
CA GLY A 337 1.63 0.70 27.67
C GLY A 337 1.63 -0.73 28.22
N GLU A 338 1.25 -0.90 29.48
CA GLU A 338 0.99 -2.23 30.09
C GLU A 338 -0.08 -3.05 29.31
N GLU A 339 -0.88 -2.41 28.45
CA GLU A 339 -2.02 -3.03 27.76
C GLU A 339 -1.81 -3.11 26.23
N VAL A 340 -1.11 -4.14 25.78
CA VAL A 340 -1.01 -4.50 24.35
C VAL A 340 -2.01 -5.60 24.03
N PHE A 341 -2.92 -5.35 23.09
CA PHE A 341 -3.82 -6.38 22.60
C PHE A 341 -3.17 -7.14 21.45
N SER A 342 -3.17 -8.48 21.55
CA SER A 342 -2.60 -9.36 20.53
C SER A 342 -3.69 -10.29 19.99
N TYR A 343 -3.85 -10.29 18.66
CA TYR A 343 -4.77 -11.16 17.95
C TYR A 343 -4.03 -12.04 16.95
N VAL A 344 -4.56 -13.23 16.75
CA VAL A 344 -4.11 -14.17 15.73
C VAL A 344 -5.28 -14.52 14.83
N ILE A 345 -5.09 -14.33 13.53
CA ILE A 345 -6.03 -14.78 12.50
C ILE A 345 -5.46 -16.02 11.85
N GLN A 346 -6.25 -17.10 11.87
CA GLN A 346 -5.91 -18.37 11.25
C GLN A 346 -6.98 -18.74 10.23
N MET A 347 -6.52 -19.13 9.04
CA MET A 347 -7.38 -19.58 7.94
C MET A 347 -7.52 -21.09 7.99
N ASP A 348 -8.75 -21.60 7.97
CA ASP A 348 -9.03 -23.03 8.04
C ASP A 348 -9.25 -23.59 6.63
N SER A 349 -10.26 -23.08 5.91
CA SER A 349 -10.62 -23.54 4.56
C SER A 349 -11.42 -22.47 3.82
N CYS A 350 -11.83 -22.76 2.58
CA CYS A 350 -12.81 -21.96 1.86
C CYS A 350 -13.95 -22.84 1.34
N MET A 351 -15.11 -22.24 1.10
CA MET A 351 -16.18 -22.87 0.33
C MET A 351 -16.27 -22.19 -1.02
N ILE A 352 -16.25 -22.98 -2.10
CA ILE A 352 -16.47 -22.51 -3.47
C ILE A 352 -17.62 -23.31 -4.07
N ASP A 353 -18.71 -22.63 -4.42
CA ASP A 353 -19.95 -23.21 -4.95
C ASP A 353 -20.43 -24.42 -4.12
N GLY A 354 -20.46 -24.26 -2.80
CA GLY A 354 -20.90 -25.27 -1.84
C GLY A 354 -19.89 -26.40 -1.55
N LYS A 355 -18.69 -26.38 -2.13
CA LYS A 355 -17.63 -27.38 -1.89
C LYS A 355 -16.49 -26.81 -1.06
N ILE A 356 -16.13 -27.49 0.02
CA ILE A 356 -14.97 -27.14 0.85
C ILE A 356 -13.68 -27.43 0.07
N ARG A 357 -12.79 -26.44 0.01
CA ARG A 357 -11.47 -26.52 -0.65
C ARG A 357 -10.40 -25.88 0.23
N GLN A 358 -9.13 -26.09 -0.15
CA GLN A 358 -8.01 -25.38 0.44
C GLN A 358 -8.08 -23.89 0.05
N TYR A 359 -8.04 -22.98 1.01
CA TYR A 359 -8.23 -21.55 0.78
C TYR A 359 -7.19 -20.92 -0.18
N HIS A 360 -5.95 -21.41 -0.14
CA HIS A 360 -4.84 -20.87 -0.93
C HIS A 360 -4.82 -21.38 -2.37
N GLN A 361 -5.68 -22.33 -2.70
CA GLN A 361 -5.85 -22.86 -4.05
C GLN A 361 -6.86 -21.98 -4.80
N LEU A 362 -6.38 -21.16 -5.73
CA LEU A 362 -7.26 -20.29 -6.54
C LEU A 362 -8.30 -21.11 -7.32
N PRO A 363 -9.48 -20.60 -7.66
CA PRO A 363 -10.40 -21.31 -8.55
C PRO A 363 -9.77 -21.64 -9.93
N ARG A 364 -10.15 -22.77 -10.53
CA ARG A 364 -9.78 -23.12 -11.93
C ARG A 364 -10.80 -22.61 -12.94
N ASP A 365 -12.06 -22.62 -12.53
CA ASP A 365 -13.20 -22.24 -13.32
C ASP A 365 -13.91 -21.06 -12.65
N TYR A 366 -14.79 -20.42 -13.41
CA TYR A 366 -15.71 -19.41 -12.89
C TYR A 366 -16.54 -19.97 -11.74
N PHE A 367 -16.62 -19.19 -10.66
CA PHE A 367 -17.38 -19.50 -9.47
C PHE A 367 -18.49 -18.46 -9.29
N LYS A 368 -19.57 -18.85 -8.59
CA LYS A 368 -20.66 -17.93 -8.22
C LYS A 368 -20.51 -17.46 -6.78
N ASP A 369 -20.14 -18.38 -5.89
CA ASP A 369 -19.99 -18.10 -4.47
C ASP A 369 -18.64 -18.62 -3.98
N TRP A 370 -17.86 -17.74 -3.36
CA TRP A 370 -16.60 -18.08 -2.71
C TRP A 370 -16.60 -17.40 -1.34
N GLN A 371 -16.46 -18.22 -0.30
CA GLN A 371 -16.46 -17.77 1.10
C GLN A 371 -15.26 -18.32 1.84
N LEU A 372 -14.74 -17.56 2.80
CA LEU A 372 -13.63 -17.96 3.65
C LEU A 372 -14.13 -18.48 5.01
N ILE A 373 -13.48 -19.53 5.50
CA ILE A 373 -13.66 -20.06 6.85
C ILE A 373 -12.37 -19.79 7.62
N TYR A 374 -12.44 -18.86 8.56
CA TYR A 374 -11.31 -18.42 9.37
C TYR A 374 -11.75 -18.09 10.80
N ASN A 375 -10.77 -18.07 11.71
CA ASN A 375 -10.96 -17.77 13.11
C ASN A 375 -10.03 -16.63 13.56
N ILE A 376 -10.56 -15.72 14.36
CA ILE A 376 -9.81 -14.64 15.02
C ILE A 376 -9.82 -14.92 16.52
N LYS A 377 -8.63 -15.11 17.09
CA LYS A 377 -8.46 -15.38 18.53
C LYS A 377 -7.65 -14.27 19.19
N ARG A 378 -8.14 -13.76 20.33
CA ARG A 378 -7.35 -12.91 21.23
C ARG A 378 -6.35 -13.79 21.99
N THR A 379 -5.12 -13.32 22.10
CA THR A 379 -4.02 -13.99 22.79
C THR A 379 -3.57 -13.12 23.96
N SER A 380 -3.43 -13.72 25.14
CA SER A 380 -3.08 -13.02 26.39
C SER A 380 -1.59 -12.72 26.54
N ASN A 381 -0.73 -13.40 25.77
CA ASN A 381 0.73 -13.24 25.85
C ASN A 381 1.27 -12.76 24.51
N ALA A 382 1.33 -11.44 24.30
CA ALA A 382 2.24 -10.90 23.30
C ALA A 382 3.67 -11.32 23.71
N PRO A 383 4.45 -12.00 22.86
CA PRO A 383 5.81 -12.37 23.24
C PRO A 383 6.59 -11.07 23.53
N LYS A 384 6.99 -10.83 24.79
CA LYS A 384 7.72 -9.61 25.23
C LYS A 384 8.91 -9.26 24.32
N LYS A 385 9.58 -10.29 23.79
CA LYS A 385 10.72 -10.19 22.86
C LYS A 385 10.34 -9.66 21.46
N TYR A 386 9.08 -9.81 21.06
CA TYR A 386 8.55 -9.37 19.77
C TYR A 386 8.13 -7.89 19.83
N VAL A 387 7.49 -7.48 20.93
CA VAL A 387 7.12 -6.09 21.22
C VAL A 387 8.37 -5.21 21.35
N SER A 388 9.38 -5.68 22.08
CA SER A 388 10.65 -4.94 22.22
C SER A 388 11.44 -4.82 20.91
N ASN A 389 11.33 -5.77 19.99
CA ASN A 389 11.96 -5.69 18.67
C ASN A 389 11.16 -4.83 17.68
N LEU A 390 9.83 -4.71 17.84
CA LEU A 390 8.97 -3.80 17.10
C LEU A 390 9.29 -2.32 17.41
N LEU A 391 9.79 -2.06 18.61
CA LEU A 391 10.18 -0.73 19.10
C LEU A 391 11.67 -0.41 18.87
N ARG A 392 12.52 -1.39 18.54
CA ARG A 392 13.96 -1.20 18.31
C ARG A 392 14.26 -0.90 16.84
N PHE A 393 14.67 0.33 16.57
CA PHE A 393 15.25 0.71 15.29
C PHE A 393 16.69 0.17 15.15
N PRO A 394 17.13 -0.29 13.97
CA PRO A 394 18.50 -0.75 13.75
C PRO A 394 19.48 0.44 13.79
N ASP A 395 20.33 0.47 14.81
CA ASP A 395 21.44 1.41 14.95
C ASP A 395 22.44 1.25 13.81
N THR A 396 22.59 2.28 12.96
CA THR A 396 23.73 2.38 12.04
C THR A 396 24.37 3.76 12.10
N LYS A 397 25.70 3.79 11.99
CA LYS A 397 26.59 4.99 12.00
C LYS A 397 26.26 6.05 10.93
N ILE A 398 25.21 5.84 10.14
CA ILE A 398 24.73 6.66 9.02
C ILE A 398 23.92 7.88 9.52
N SER A 399 23.35 7.84 10.74
CA SER A 399 22.41 8.88 11.21
C SER A 399 23.05 10.25 11.45
N GLN A 400 24.36 10.32 11.77
CA GLN A 400 25.02 11.59 12.09
C GLN A 400 25.27 12.48 10.86
N ARG A 401 25.49 11.88 9.68
CA ARG A 401 25.75 12.61 8.44
C ARG A 401 24.46 13.11 7.78
N LEU A 402 23.35 12.41 8.01
CA LEU A 402 22.01 12.78 7.56
C LEU A 402 21.48 14.05 8.25
N LYS A 403 21.89 14.34 9.50
CA LYS A 403 21.42 15.51 10.29
C LYS A 403 21.57 16.87 9.59
N LYS A 404 22.67 17.11 8.88
CA LYS A 404 22.91 18.41 8.23
C LYS A 404 22.09 18.63 6.96
N VAL A 405 21.88 17.55 6.19
CA VAL A 405 21.03 17.60 4.98
C VAL A 405 19.55 17.64 5.39
N HIS A 406 19.19 16.89 6.44
CA HIS A 406 17.86 16.84 7.04
C HIS A 406 17.38 18.20 7.54
N GLN A 407 18.20 18.97 8.28
CA GLN A 407 17.82 20.31 8.77
C GLN A 407 17.43 21.29 7.65
N LEU A 408 18.04 21.18 6.46
CA LEU A 408 17.70 22.01 5.31
C LEU A 408 16.35 21.60 4.69
N TYR A 409 16.11 20.30 4.56
CA TYR A 409 14.87 19.77 4.00
C TYR A 409 13.69 19.79 4.99
N GLU A 410 13.92 19.70 6.30
CA GLU A 410 12.92 19.88 7.37
C GLU A 410 12.35 21.29 7.36
N LYS A 411 13.19 22.31 7.15
CA LYS A 411 12.74 23.70 7.06
C LYS A 411 11.84 23.90 5.82
N ILE A 412 12.10 23.19 4.73
CA ILE A 412 11.27 23.22 3.51
C ILE A 412 9.97 22.40 3.71
N GLY A 413 10.08 21.22 4.32
CA GLY A 413 8.97 20.29 4.57
C GLY A 413 7.98 20.83 5.60
N SER A 414 8.44 21.49 6.66
CA SER A 414 7.58 22.12 7.68
C SER A 414 6.77 23.29 7.14
N ILE A 415 7.35 24.10 6.25
CA ILE A 415 6.64 25.16 5.50
C ILE A 415 5.54 24.53 4.64
N ARG A 416 5.83 23.42 3.96
CA ARG A 416 4.85 22.69 3.15
C ARG A 416 3.77 22.04 4.02
N LYS A 417 4.10 21.33 5.10
CA LYS A 417 3.14 20.67 6.00
C LYS A 417 2.15 21.66 6.63
N LYS A 418 2.61 22.85 7.04
CA LYS A 418 1.72 23.92 7.52
C LYS A 418 0.71 24.36 6.45
N SER A 419 1.18 24.57 5.22
CA SER A 419 0.32 24.91 4.07
C SER A 419 -0.70 23.81 3.76
N TRP A 420 -0.36 22.54 3.98
CA TRP A 420 -1.28 21.39 3.80
C TRP A 420 -2.33 21.28 4.92
N GLN A 421 -1.93 21.44 6.18
CA GLN A 421 -2.85 21.37 7.33
C GLN A 421 -3.90 22.50 7.33
N GLU A 422 -3.55 23.67 6.78
CA GLU A 422 -4.51 24.77 6.60
C GLU A 422 -5.54 24.50 5.49
N LYS A 423 -5.24 23.60 4.54
CA LYS A 423 -6.12 23.23 3.42
C LYS A 423 -7.06 22.09 3.74
N ASP A 424 -6.61 21.07 4.48
CA ASP A 424 -7.47 19.96 4.93
C ASP A 424 -8.62 20.42 5.85
N LYS A 425 -8.52 21.61 6.45
CA LYS A 425 -9.63 22.23 7.21
C LYS A 425 -10.83 22.65 6.35
N LYS A 426 -10.68 22.76 5.02
CA LYS A 426 -11.79 23.03 4.09
C LYS A 426 -12.23 21.72 3.41
N SER A 427 -13.22 21.06 3.98
CA SER A 427 -13.85 19.90 3.33
C SER A 427 -14.64 20.37 2.10
N GLN A 428 -14.13 20.06 0.90
CA GLN A 428 -14.91 20.12 -0.32
C GLN A 428 -15.31 18.70 -0.71
N VAL A 429 -16.56 18.35 -0.39
CA VAL A 429 -17.18 17.11 -0.84
C VAL A 429 -17.65 17.31 -2.28
N TYR A 430 -16.98 16.67 -3.23
CA TYR A 430 -17.42 16.67 -4.62
C TYR A 430 -18.55 15.67 -4.82
N HIS A 431 -19.61 16.10 -5.52
CA HIS A 431 -20.67 15.21 -5.96
C HIS A 431 -20.35 14.69 -7.37
N PRO A 432 -20.37 13.36 -7.60
CA PRO A 432 -20.14 12.81 -8.93
C PRO A 432 -21.25 13.28 -9.89
N LYS A 433 -20.82 13.74 -11.07
CA LYS A 433 -21.71 14.32 -12.10
C LYS A 433 -22.57 13.29 -12.82
N PHE A 434 -22.31 11.99 -12.59
CA PHE A 434 -23.08 10.88 -13.15
C PHE A 434 -23.34 9.82 -12.07
N LYS A 435 -24.59 9.39 -11.98
CA LYS A 435 -25.03 8.20 -11.24
C LYS A 435 -25.22 7.09 -12.27
N PHE A 436 -24.59 5.94 -12.05
CA PHE A 436 -24.90 4.71 -12.77
C PHE A 436 -26.11 4.03 -12.13
#